data_AF-A0A8J4D331-F1
#
_entry.id   AF-A0A8J4D331-F1
#
_cell.length_a   1.000
_cell.length_b   1.000
_cell.length_c   1.000
_cell.angle_alpha   90.00
_cell.angle_beta   90.00
_cell.angle_gamma   90.00
#
_symmetry.space_group_name_H-M   'P 1'
#
loop_
_entity.id
_entity.type
_entity.pdbx_description
1 polymer ?
#
loop_
_entity_poly.entity_id
_entity_poly.type
_entity_poly.pdbx_seq_one_letter_code
_entity_poly.pdbx_strand_id
1 'polypeptide(L)'
;MSALACLATQEGAVQQVFETREYNAFGRYKFRLFDSNRRKWRTVVVDDWIPCSAADGRPIFAKPQGDEAWVMLLEKAMAKFMGKDYASLDGNLMIKALEVLTGDFVCMFRLGDIRDAKSRGKPRQQQLWTRLELSRGPPPKDAQPGDDLRLVYARDDPFNQDLMFRSIKWELRHGSTIGASNSGGRDDQSIHGIVQGHAYSVITAEEADDKKFLRLRNPWGTFEWTGPWSDKSPLWDQNPKVKAALDFKPNSDGSFWMEWTDFVSHFNTLEFCCRSTGFDHIVIDIHEEHPCCGPCYGCLEGCFRYWCCCLGFKALCCGRKVYRFQRPPKGCCGCIN
;
A
#
# COMPACT_ATOMS: atom_id res chain seq x y z
N MET A 1 -1.63 -10.04 0.37
CA MET A 1 -2.91 -9.36 0.11
C MET A 1 -3.01 -7.93 0.67
N SER A 2 -2.72 -7.67 1.96
CA SER A 2 -2.86 -6.32 2.51
C SER A 2 -2.02 -5.24 1.83
N ALA A 3 -0.82 -5.58 1.31
CA ALA A 3 0.00 -4.66 0.53
C ALA A 3 -0.72 -4.17 -0.74
N LEU A 4 -1.46 -5.05 -1.43
CA LEU A 4 -2.21 -4.71 -2.64
C LEU A 4 -3.36 -3.77 -2.32
N ALA A 5 -4.06 -4.00 -1.21
CA ALA A 5 -5.15 -3.12 -0.79
C ALA A 5 -4.64 -1.74 -0.37
N CYS A 6 -3.52 -1.67 0.36
CA CYS A 6 -2.84 -0.41 0.64
C CYS A 6 -2.46 0.32 -0.65
N LEU A 7 -1.84 -0.38 -1.60
CA LEU A 7 -1.42 0.21 -2.88
C LEU A 7 -2.61 0.63 -3.76
N ALA A 8 -3.72 -0.10 -3.71
CA ALA A 8 -4.95 0.21 -4.46
C ALA A 8 -5.64 1.50 -4.00
N THR A 9 -5.28 2.02 -2.82
CA THR A 9 -5.76 3.36 -2.40
C THR A 9 -5.14 4.49 -3.23
N GLN A 10 -4.03 4.21 -3.93
CA GLN A 10 -3.34 5.15 -4.80
C GLN A 10 -3.77 4.93 -6.25
N GLU A 11 -4.29 5.98 -6.88
CA GLU A 11 -4.68 5.94 -8.30
C GLU A 11 -3.48 5.58 -9.19
N GLY A 12 -3.67 4.59 -10.07
CA GLY A 12 -2.66 4.16 -11.04
C GLY A 12 -1.50 3.33 -10.48
N ALA A 13 -1.31 3.26 -9.16
CA ALA A 13 -0.16 2.55 -8.58
C ALA A 13 -0.18 1.04 -8.87
N VAL A 14 -1.36 0.42 -8.78
CA VAL A 14 -1.55 -0.98 -9.16
C VAL A 14 -1.40 -1.17 -10.68
N GLN A 15 -1.92 -0.24 -11.48
CA GLN A 15 -1.90 -0.34 -12.96
C GLN A 15 -0.48 -0.31 -13.53
N GLN A 16 0.46 0.39 -12.88
CA GLN A 16 1.86 0.46 -13.30
C GLN A 16 2.57 -0.90 -13.23
N VAL A 17 2.04 -1.84 -12.43
CA VAL A 17 2.58 -3.20 -12.32
C VAL A 17 2.19 -4.07 -13.53
N PHE A 18 1.11 -3.72 -14.24
CA PHE A 18 0.58 -4.49 -15.37
C PHE A 18 1.12 -3.94 -16.70
N GLU A 19 1.90 -4.76 -17.39
CA GLU A 19 2.24 -4.51 -18.81
C GLU A 19 1.07 -4.97 -19.70
N THR A 20 0.47 -6.12 -19.40
CA THR A 20 -0.75 -6.59 -20.07
C THR A 20 -1.97 -6.16 -19.26
N ARG A 21 -2.68 -5.13 -19.74
CA ARG A 21 -3.84 -4.54 -19.06
C ARG A 21 -5.19 -5.06 -19.53
N GLU A 22 -5.22 -5.70 -20.69
CA GLU A 22 -6.43 -6.22 -21.31
C GLU A 22 -6.44 -7.74 -21.30
N TYR A 23 -7.63 -8.32 -21.49
CA TYR A 23 -7.79 -9.76 -21.64
C TYR A 23 -6.94 -10.28 -22.80
N ASN A 24 -6.14 -11.30 -22.54
CA ASN A 24 -5.34 -11.95 -23.56
C ASN A 24 -5.93 -13.32 -23.91
N ALA A 25 -6.40 -13.50 -25.14
CA ALA A 25 -6.96 -14.75 -25.63
C ALA A 25 -5.96 -15.93 -25.60
N PHE A 26 -4.65 -15.65 -25.57
CA PHE A 26 -3.60 -16.67 -25.39
C PHE A 26 -3.34 -17.02 -23.91
N GLY A 27 -4.09 -16.41 -22.98
CA GLY A 27 -3.97 -16.65 -21.55
C GLY A 27 -2.64 -16.18 -20.94
N ARG A 28 -1.90 -15.29 -21.61
CA ARG A 28 -0.55 -14.85 -21.19
C ARG A 28 -0.55 -13.40 -20.70
N TYR A 29 -0.06 -13.19 -19.49
CA TYR A 29 -0.03 -11.89 -18.84
C TYR A 29 1.38 -11.51 -18.39
N LYS A 30 1.75 -10.25 -18.61
CA LYS A 30 3.05 -9.69 -18.24
C LYS A 30 2.92 -8.69 -17.09
N PHE A 31 3.82 -8.82 -16.12
CA PHE A 31 3.89 -8.01 -14.91
C PHE A 31 5.28 -7.43 -14.76
N ARG A 32 5.38 -6.16 -14.39
CA ARG A 32 6.64 -5.48 -14.10
C ARG A 32 6.83 -5.41 -12.58
N LEU A 33 7.80 -6.14 -12.06
CA LEU A 33 8.11 -6.22 -10.63
C LEU A 33 9.53 -5.74 -10.34
N PHE A 34 9.73 -5.07 -9.21
CA PHE A 34 11.02 -4.51 -8.82
C PHE A 34 11.85 -5.53 -8.05
N ASP A 35 13.07 -5.78 -8.53
CA ASP A 35 14.05 -6.63 -7.88
C ASP A 35 14.94 -5.77 -6.97
N SER A 36 14.66 -5.79 -5.67
CA SER A 36 15.43 -5.06 -4.65
C SER A 36 16.91 -5.44 -4.66
N ASN A 37 17.24 -6.69 -5.01
CA ASN A 37 18.61 -7.20 -4.96
C ASN A 37 19.44 -6.64 -6.12
N ARG A 38 18.82 -6.51 -7.29
CA ARG A 38 19.46 -5.99 -8.51
C ARG A 38 19.20 -4.50 -8.73
N ARG A 39 18.30 -3.90 -7.93
CA ARG A 39 17.77 -2.54 -8.08
C ARG A 39 17.27 -2.27 -9.50
N LYS A 40 16.57 -3.24 -10.09
CA LYS A 40 16.09 -3.19 -11.48
C LYS A 40 14.69 -3.77 -11.58
N TRP A 41 13.90 -3.22 -12.50
CA TRP A 41 12.62 -3.77 -12.90
C TRP A 41 12.82 -5.05 -13.73
N ARG A 42 11.96 -6.03 -13.51
CA ARG A 42 11.95 -7.32 -14.19
C ARG A 42 10.53 -7.66 -14.62
N THR A 43 10.41 -8.08 -15.86
CA THR A 43 9.13 -8.57 -16.40
C THR A 43 8.96 -10.04 -16.05
N VAL A 44 7.82 -10.35 -15.44
CA VAL A 44 7.38 -11.70 -15.09
C VAL A 44 6.17 -12.05 -15.95
N VAL A 45 6.27 -13.18 -16.64
CA VAL A 45 5.19 -13.70 -17.48
C VAL A 45 4.51 -14.86 -16.78
N VAL A 46 3.19 -14.80 -16.67
CA VAL A 46 2.36 -15.89 -16.13
C VAL A 46 1.23 -16.23 -17.08
N ASP A 47 0.82 -17.48 -17.06
CA ASP A 47 -0.42 -17.95 -17.67
C ASP A 47 -1.63 -17.77 -16.74
N ASP A 48 -2.84 -17.97 -17.24
CA ASP A 48 -4.12 -17.82 -16.52
C ASP A 48 -4.59 -19.09 -15.78
N TRP A 49 -3.77 -20.12 -15.66
CA TRP A 49 -4.16 -21.30 -14.87
C TRP A 49 -4.05 -21.00 -13.38
N ILE A 50 -5.19 -20.81 -12.72
CA ILE A 50 -5.27 -20.50 -11.29
C ILE A 50 -5.52 -21.78 -10.48
N PRO A 51 -4.80 -22.00 -9.37
CA PRO A 51 -5.10 -23.10 -8.45
C PRO A 51 -6.51 -22.97 -7.86
N CYS A 52 -7.36 -23.94 -8.16
CA CYS A 52 -8.73 -24.03 -7.67
C CYS A 52 -8.94 -25.28 -6.82
N SER A 53 -9.85 -25.18 -5.87
CA SER A 53 -10.25 -26.31 -5.02
C SER A 53 -10.97 -27.36 -5.84
N ALA A 54 -10.57 -28.62 -5.67
CA ALA A 54 -11.18 -29.74 -6.38
C ALA A 54 -12.65 -29.99 -5.96
N ALA A 55 -13.07 -29.47 -4.81
CA ALA A 55 -14.42 -29.70 -4.29
C ALA A 55 -15.48 -28.74 -4.89
N ASP A 56 -15.11 -27.47 -5.10
CA ASP A 56 -16.05 -26.41 -5.49
C ASP A 56 -15.57 -25.56 -6.68
N GLY A 57 -14.39 -25.85 -7.23
CA GLY A 57 -13.82 -25.13 -8.37
C GLY A 57 -13.40 -23.69 -8.06
N ARG A 58 -13.43 -23.27 -6.78
CA ARG A 58 -13.11 -21.89 -6.39
C ARG A 58 -11.61 -21.68 -6.21
N PRO A 59 -11.07 -20.48 -6.50
CA PRO A 59 -9.67 -20.15 -6.22
C PRO A 59 -9.32 -20.39 -4.75
N ILE A 60 -8.17 -21.05 -4.50
CA ILE A 60 -7.75 -21.41 -3.13
C ILE A 60 -6.98 -20.29 -2.41
N PHE A 61 -6.41 -19.34 -3.15
CA PHE A 61 -5.62 -18.23 -2.62
C PHE A 61 -6.40 -16.90 -2.70
N ALA A 62 -5.88 -15.87 -3.38
CA ALA A 62 -6.60 -14.62 -3.58
C ALA A 62 -7.95 -14.87 -4.27
N LYS A 63 -8.99 -14.21 -3.74
CA LYS A 63 -10.34 -14.30 -4.26
C LYS A 63 -10.66 -13.05 -5.09
N PRO A 64 -11.18 -13.21 -6.31
CA PRO A 64 -11.61 -12.09 -7.12
C PRO A 64 -12.88 -11.47 -6.55
N GLN A 65 -13.07 -10.17 -6.81
CA GLN A 65 -14.33 -9.49 -6.56
C GLN A 65 -15.06 -9.36 -7.90
N GLY A 66 -16.18 -10.07 -8.07
CA GLY A 66 -16.89 -10.12 -9.34
C GLY A 66 -16.06 -10.78 -10.45
N ASP A 67 -16.09 -10.21 -11.65
CA ASP A 67 -15.44 -10.76 -12.87
C ASP A 67 -13.98 -10.27 -13.05
N GLU A 68 -13.32 -9.86 -11.97
CA GLU A 68 -11.95 -9.35 -12.01
C GLU A 68 -10.90 -10.45 -11.79
N ALA A 69 -10.03 -10.71 -12.76
CA ALA A 69 -8.97 -11.74 -12.63
C ALA A 69 -7.62 -11.21 -12.09
N TRP A 70 -7.44 -9.88 -12.02
CA TRP A 70 -6.13 -9.25 -11.84
C TRP A 70 -5.46 -9.61 -10.52
N VAL A 71 -6.22 -9.73 -9.43
CA VAL A 71 -5.68 -10.04 -8.10
C VAL A 71 -5.02 -11.42 -8.09
N MET A 72 -5.69 -12.41 -8.69
CA MET A 72 -5.21 -13.80 -8.77
C MET A 72 -3.94 -13.88 -9.63
N LEU A 73 -3.94 -13.20 -10.78
CA LEU A 73 -2.80 -13.19 -11.69
C LEU A 73 -1.59 -12.48 -11.07
N LEU A 74 -1.82 -11.38 -10.35
CA LEU A 74 -0.75 -10.65 -9.67
C LEU A 74 -0.16 -11.45 -8.51
N GLU A 75 -1.00 -12.12 -7.71
CA GLU A 75 -0.52 -13.02 -6.65
C GLU A 75 0.32 -14.16 -7.24
N LYS A 76 -0.11 -14.75 -8.36
CA LYS A 76 0.67 -15.76 -9.11
C LYS A 76 2.01 -15.21 -9.60
N ALA A 77 2.03 -14.00 -10.15
CA ALA A 77 3.25 -13.35 -10.61
C ALA A 77 4.21 -13.06 -9.44
N MET A 78 3.68 -12.62 -8.29
CA MET A 78 4.45 -12.43 -7.06
C MET A 78 5.01 -13.74 -6.53
N ALA A 79 4.21 -14.82 -6.49
CA ALA A 79 4.67 -16.15 -6.07
C ALA A 79 5.86 -16.63 -6.92
N LYS A 80 5.76 -16.46 -8.25
CA LYS A 80 6.83 -16.79 -9.22
C LYS A 80 8.06 -15.88 -9.11
N PHE A 81 7.88 -14.64 -8.63
CA PHE A 81 8.97 -13.67 -8.51
C PHE A 81 9.75 -13.82 -7.21
N MET A 82 9.01 -13.95 -6.09
CA MET A 82 9.58 -14.10 -4.75
C MET A 82 10.07 -15.52 -4.47
N GLY A 83 9.53 -16.52 -5.17
CA GLY A 83 9.91 -17.92 -5.06
C GLY A 83 9.47 -18.74 -6.26
N LYS A 84 9.35 -20.07 -6.09
CA LYS A 84 8.86 -20.98 -7.14
C LYS A 84 7.43 -21.49 -6.88
N ASP A 85 6.85 -21.15 -5.72
CA ASP A 85 5.54 -21.63 -5.28
C ASP A 85 4.79 -20.54 -4.48
N TYR A 86 3.51 -20.81 -4.20
CA TYR A 86 2.68 -19.92 -3.39
C TYR A 86 3.04 -19.96 -1.89
N ALA A 87 3.64 -21.06 -1.41
CA ALA A 87 4.09 -21.17 -0.02
C ALA A 87 5.20 -20.16 0.28
N SER A 88 5.98 -19.79 -0.73
CA SER A 88 7.01 -18.74 -0.66
C SER A 88 6.42 -17.35 -0.37
N LEU A 89 5.11 -17.15 -0.52
CA LEU A 89 4.43 -15.92 -0.12
C LEU A 89 4.11 -15.87 1.38
N ASP A 90 4.06 -17.02 2.04
CA ASP A 90 3.72 -17.16 3.45
C ASP A 90 4.85 -16.62 4.35
N GLY A 91 4.50 -15.84 5.37
CA GLY A 91 5.46 -15.17 6.25
C GLY A 91 6.16 -13.92 5.67
N ASN A 92 5.84 -13.49 4.45
CA ASN A 92 6.35 -12.23 3.93
C ASN A 92 5.66 -11.02 4.56
N LEU A 93 6.48 -10.03 4.92
CA LEU A 93 6.01 -8.77 5.46
C LEU A 93 5.38 -7.93 4.34
N MET A 94 4.30 -7.20 4.66
CA MET A 94 3.62 -6.30 3.74
C MET A 94 4.61 -5.31 3.10
N ILE A 95 5.58 -4.84 3.88
CA ILE A 95 6.66 -3.96 3.42
C ILE A 95 7.43 -4.51 2.21
N LYS A 96 7.66 -5.84 2.15
CA LYS A 96 8.40 -6.45 1.05
C LYS A 96 7.58 -6.48 -0.23
N ALA A 97 6.29 -6.76 -0.11
CA ALA A 97 5.38 -6.69 -1.25
C ALA A 97 5.26 -5.26 -1.77
N LEU A 98 5.19 -4.25 -0.90
CA LEU A 98 5.19 -2.84 -1.31
C LEU A 98 6.47 -2.48 -2.08
N GLU A 99 7.64 -2.87 -1.58
CA GLU A 99 8.92 -2.64 -2.27
C GLU A 99 8.95 -3.27 -3.67
N VAL A 100 8.50 -4.52 -3.81
CA VAL A 100 8.49 -5.24 -5.09
C VAL A 100 7.51 -4.61 -6.08
N LEU A 101 6.37 -4.11 -5.62
CA LEU A 101 5.34 -3.54 -6.49
C LEU A 101 5.66 -2.10 -6.93
N THR A 102 6.40 -1.35 -6.10
CA THR A 102 6.61 0.09 -6.33
C THR A 102 8.04 0.45 -6.69
N GLY A 103 9.03 -0.32 -6.22
CA GLY A 103 10.44 0.06 -6.24
C GLY A 103 10.78 1.25 -5.34
N ASP A 104 9.83 1.72 -4.53
CA ASP A 104 9.98 2.85 -3.63
C ASP A 104 10.75 2.48 -2.37
N PHE A 105 11.21 3.52 -1.66
CA PHE A 105 11.82 3.34 -0.36
C PHE A 105 10.78 2.91 0.66
N VAL A 106 11.06 1.83 1.38
CA VAL A 106 10.15 1.30 2.40
C VAL A 106 10.83 1.27 3.78
N CYS A 107 10.06 1.57 4.83
CA CYS A 107 10.54 1.46 6.21
C CYS A 107 9.44 0.95 7.15
N MET A 108 9.84 0.24 8.21
CA MET A 108 8.92 -0.26 9.22
C MET A 108 9.15 0.50 10.52
N PHE A 109 8.09 0.71 11.29
CA PHE A 109 8.14 1.25 12.63
C PHE A 109 7.41 0.30 13.58
N ARG A 110 8.02 0.06 14.75
CA ARG A 110 7.43 -0.77 15.79
C ARG A 110 7.33 0.00 17.09
N LEU A 111 6.14 -0.04 17.69
CA LEU A 111 5.88 0.47 19.03
C LEU A 111 6.38 -0.54 20.07
N GLY A 112 7.17 -0.07 21.03
CA GLY A 112 7.60 -0.89 22.16
C GLY A 112 8.43 -2.10 21.75
N ASP A 113 9.41 -1.91 20.84
CA ASP A 113 10.29 -3.00 20.39
C ASP A 113 10.93 -3.74 21.58
N ILE A 114 11.04 -5.06 21.49
CA ILE A 114 11.52 -5.95 22.58
C ILE A 114 12.90 -5.51 23.11
N ARG A 115 13.72 -4.91 22.24
CA ARG A 115 15.06 -4.44 22.60
C ARG A 115 15.11 -2.98 23.03
N ASP A 116 13.99 -2.25 22.97
CA ASP A 116 13.88 -0.92 23.57
C ASP A 116 13.68 -1.04 25.10
N ALA A 117 14.79 -0.92 25.82
CA ALA A 117 14.77 -0.91 27.29
C ALA A 117 13.91 0.23 27.87
N LYS A 118 13.75 1.35 27.15
CA LYS A 118 12.96 2.50 27.62
C LYS A 118 11.45 2.24 27.60
N SER A 119 10.99 1.29 26.78
CA SER A 119 9.58 0.92 26.64
C SER A 119 9.19 -0.31 27.48
N ARG A 120 10.18 -1.07 27.98
CA ARG A 120 9.95 -2.31 28.74
C ARG A 120 9.17 -2.03 30.03
N GLY A 121 8.05 -2.72 30.22
CA GLY A 121 7.21 -2.60 31.43
C GLY A 121 6.32 -1.35 31.48
N LYS A 122 6.37 -0.47 30.47
CA LYS A 122 5.51 0.71 30.39
C LYS A 122 4.18 0.39 29.68
N PRO A 123 3.08 1.09 30.02
CA PRO A 123 1.84 1.01 29.24
C PRO A 123 2.08 1.48 27.80
N ARG A 124 1.30 0.96 26.84
CA ARG A 124 1.49 1.25 25.39
C ARG A 124 1.53 2.74 25.08
N GLN A 125 0.73 3.54 25.78
CA GLN A 125 0.67 5.00 25.64
C GLN A 125 1.95 5.72 26.10
N GLN A 126 2.90 5.04 26.74
CA GLN A 126 4.20 5.58 27.14
C GLN A 126 5.37 4.88 26.42
N GLN A 127 5.07 3.94 25.52
CA GLN A 127 6.08 3.28 24.71
C GLN A 127 6.52 4.20 23.57
N LEU A 128 7.74 3.97 23.11
CA LEU A 128 8.37 4.69 22.02
C LEU A 128 8.28 3.90 20.72
N TRP A 129 8.31 4.63 19.61
CA TRP A 129 8.40 4.07 18.28
C TRP A 129 9.85 3.93 17.88
N THR A 130 10.20 2.81 17.26
CA THR A 130 11.54 2.55 16.74
C THR A 130 11.42 2.27 15.25
N ARG A 131 12.22 2.97 14.44
CA ARG A 131 12.37 2.64 13.03
C ARG A 131 13.19 1.35 12.89
N LEU A 132 12.68 0.46 12.06
CA LEU A 132 13.26 -0.82 11.70
C LEU A 132 13.49 -0.80 10.19
N GLU A 133 14.74 -0.71 9.77
CA GLU A 133 15.13 -0.75 8.37
C GLU A 133 15.59 -2.16 8.00
N LEU A 134 14.96 -2.77 6.99
CA LEU A 134 15.39 -4.07 6.50
C LEU A 134 16.77 -3.94 5.86
N SER A 135 17.76 -4.56 6.49
CA SER A 135 19.11 -4.69 5.99
C SER A 135 19.45 -6.17 5.81
N ARG A 136 20.39 -6.50 4.91
CA ARG A 136 20.92 -7.87 4.87
C ARG A 136 21.85 -8.05 6.07
N GLY A 137 21.51 -9.00 6.92
CA GLY A 137 22.32 -9.39 8.05
C GLY A 137 23.62 -10.05 7.62
N PRO A 138 24.59 -10.17 8.56
CA PRO A 138 25.76 -11.00 8.33
C PRO A 138 25.31 -12.45 8.03
N PRO A 139 26.02 -13.16 7.14
CA PRO A 139 25.70 -14.55 6.83
C PRO A 139 25.68 -15.39 8.11
N PRO A 140 24.70 -16.30 8.28
CA PRO A 140 24.77 -17.38 9.25
C PRO A 140 26.13 -18.09 9.17
N LYS A 141 26.63 -18.62 10.29
CA LYS A 141 27.96 -19.27 10.35
C LYS A 141 28.09 -20.48 9.42
N ASP A 142 26.96 -21.03 9.01
CA ASP A 142 26.76 -22.20 8.16
C ASP A 142 26.32 -21.86 6.72
N ALA A 143 26.18 -20.58 6.37
CA ALA A 143 25.73 -20.17 5.05
C ALA A 143 26.77 -20.46 3.95
N GLN A 144 26.32 -21.10 2.88
CA GLN A 144 27.14 -21.38 1.70
C GLN A 144 27.15 -20.19 0.70
N PRO A 145 28.17 -20.11 -0.18
CA PRO A 145 28.17 -19.14 -1.27
C PRO A 145 26.93 -19.30 -2.16
N GLY A 146 26.00 -18.35 -2.08
CA GLY A 146 24.73 -18.37 -2.82
C GLY A 146 23.48 -18.39 -1.94
N ASP A 147 23.61 -18.59 -0.64
CA ASP A 147 22.48 -18.50 0.30
C ASP A 147 22.04 -17.05 0.50
N ASP A 148 20.72 -16.83 0.50
CA ASP A 148 20.14 -15.51 0.75
C ASP A 148 20.44 -15.07 2.20
N LEU A 149 21.11 -13.93 2.35
CA LEU A 149 21.45 -13.37 3.66
C LEU A 149 20.19 -13.09 4.47
N ARG A 150 20.16 -13.54 5.74
CA ARG A 150 19.04 -13.31 6.65
C ARG A 150 18.75 -11.82 6.76
N LEU A 151 17.50 -11.42 6.59
CA LEU A 151 17.06 -10.04 6.79
C LEU A 151 17.20 -9.67 8.28
N VAL A 152 17.94 -8.60 8.56
CA VAL A 152 18.16 -8.03 9.91
C VAL A 152 17.70 -6.59 9.91
N TYR A 153 17.08 -6.17 11.01
CA TYR A 153 16.64 -4.78 11.14
C TYR A 153 17.77 -3.90 11.66
N ALA A 154 18.23 -2.95 10.86
CA ALA A 154 18.94 -1.78 11.36
C ALA A 154 17.94 -0.91 12.13
N ARG A 155 18.37 -0.29 13.24
CA ARG A 155 17.47 0.41 14.16
C ARG A 155 17.96 1.80 14.45
N ASP A 156 17.04 2.74 14.41
CA ASP A 156 17.30 4.11 14.84
C ASP A 156 16.97 4.29 16.33
N ASP A 157 17.32 5.46 16.87
CA ASP A 157 16.96 5.85 18.22
C ASP A 157 15.43 5.91 18.39
N PRO A 158 14.88 5.35 19.49
CA PRO A 158 13.44 5.40 19.75
C PRO A 158 12.93 6.83 19.92
N PHE A 159 11.74 7.12 19.40
CA PHE A 159 11.12 8.44 19.42
C PHE A 159 9.66 8.42 19.91
N ASN A 160 9.16 9.60 20.26
CA ASN A 160 7.85 9.73 20.91
C ASN A 160 6.67 9.62 19.91
N GLN A 161 5.47 9.48 20.47
CA GLN A 161 4.23 9.34 19.70
C GLN A 161 3.87 10.59 18.89
N ASP A 162 4.18 11.78 19.39
CA ASP A 162 3.89 13.03 18.70
C ASP A 162 4.64 13.13 17.37
N LEU A 163 5.92 12.75 17.39
CA LEU A 163 6.73 12.71 16.19
C LEU A 163 6.21 11.65 15.22
N MET A 164 5.81 10.45 15.69
CA MET A 164 5.21 9.44 14.83
C MET A 164 3.94 9.95 14.12
N PHE A 165 3.01 10.54 14.87
CA PHE A 165 1.78 11.07 14.28
C PHE A 165 2.06 12.15 13.24
N ARG A 166 3.00 13.06 13.52
CA ARG A 166 3.43 14.08 12.56
C ARG A 166 4.06 13.47 11.30
N SER A 167 4.87 12.42 11.44
CA SER A 167 5.45 11.71 10.31
C SER A 167 4.38 11.05 9.44
N ILE A 168 3.39 10.37 10.03
CA ILE A 168 2.25 9.80 9.28
C ILE A 168 1.53 10.88 8.48
N LYS A 169 1.18 11.99 9.15
CA LYS A 169 0.47 13.12 8.52
C LYS A 169 1.29 13.75 7.40
N TRP A 170 2.61 13.88 7.57
CA TRP A 170 3.50 14.37 6.54
C TRP A 170 3.53 13.45 5.32
N GLU A 171 3.76 12.16 5.53
CA GLU A 171 3.89 11.17 4.45
C GLU A 171 2.61 11.00 3.65
N LEU A 172 1.44 10.93 4.30
CA LEU A 172 0.15 10.85 3.61
C LEU A 172 -0.11 12.07 2.71
N ARG A 173 0.34 13.27 3.12
CA ARG A 173 0.23 14.50 2.30
C ARG A 173 1.12 14.48 1.07
N HIS A 174 2.20 13.69 1.07
CA HIS A 174 3.13 13.54 -0.05
C HIS A 174 2.80 12.34 -0.95
N GLY A 175 1.68 11.65 -0.70
CA GLY A 175 1.23 10.52 -1.51
C GLY A 175 1.91 9.20 -1.18
N SER A 176 2.63 9.13 -0.05
CA SER A 176 3.17 7.87 0.48
C SER A 176 2.04 6.96 0.95
N THR A 177 2.27 5.66 0.88
CA THR A 177 1.31 4.64 1.34
C THR A 177 1.74 4.12 2.70
N ILE A 178 0.81 4.04 3.65
CA ILE A 178 1.09 3.56 5.00
C ILE A 178 0.13 2.43 5.34
N GLY A 179 0.68 1.30 5.79
CA GLY A 179 -0.10 0.24 6.40
C GLY A 179 0.16 0.13 7.90
N ALA A 180 -0.84 -0.33 8.63
CA ALA A 180 -0.81 -0.55 10.07
C ALA A 180 -1.22 -2.00 10.38
N SER A 181 -0.53 -2.64 11.31
CA SER A 181 -0.84 -4.00 11.74
C SER A 181 -0.58 -4.18 13.23
N ASN A 182 -1.14 -5.26 13.77
CA ASN A 182 -0.90 -5.70 15.14
C ASN A 182 -0.02 -6.97 15.12
N SER A 183 1.12 -6.90 15.80
CA SER A 183 1.98 -8.06 16.03
C SER A 183 1.38 -8.87 17.19
N GLY A 184 0.52 -9.85 16.88
CA GLY A 184 0.05 -10.84 17.86
C GLY A 184 -1.41 -11.27 17.65
N GLY A 185 -1.62 -12.57 17.49
CA GLY A 185 -2.94 -13.19 17.27
C GLY A 185 -3.01 -13.94 15.94
N ARG A 186 -4.02 -14.80 15.79
CA ARG A 186 -4.40 -15.40 14.50
C ARG A 186 -5.55 -14.57 13.91
N ASP A 187 -5.68 -14.58 12.60
CA ASP A 187 -6.70 -13.86 11.81
C ASP A 187 -8.16 -14.20 12.18
N ASP A 188 -8.39 -15.20 13.04
CA ASP A 188 -9.70 -15.60 13.55
C ASP A 188 -10.17 -14.82 14.79
N GLN A 189 -9.30 -13.99 15.38
CA GLN A 189 -9.64 -13.18 16.56
C GLN A 189 -9.85 -11.71 16.17
N SER A 190 -10.95 -11.12 16.64
CA SER A 190 -11.19 -9.67 16.56
C SER A 190 -11.39 -9.07 17.94
N ILE A 191 -10.76 -7.92 18.19
CA ILE A 191 -10.92 -7.14 19.42
C ILE A 191 -11.53 -5.80 19.00
N HIS A 192 -12.76 -5.53 19.45
CA HIS A 192 -13.52 -4.33 19.07
C HIS A 192 -13.63 -4.12 17.54
N GLY A 193 -13.75 -5.22 16.79
CA GLY A 193 -13.82 -5.21 15.33
C GLY A 193 -12.47 -5.18 14.61
N ILE A 194 -11.35 -5.02 15.32
CA ILE A 194 -10.00 -5.08 14.74
C ILE A 194 -9.51 -6.54 14.71
N VAL A 195 -9.34 -7.06 13.50
CA VAL A 195 -8.80 -8.40 13.22
C VAL A 195 -7.32 -8.44 13.62
N GLN A 196 -6.95 -9.45 14.40
CA GLN A 196 -5.56 -9.67 14.82
C GLN A 196 -4.77 -10.34 13.69
N GLY A 197 -3.48 -10.03 13.54
CA GLY A 197 -2.66 -10.52 12.43
C GLY A 197 -2.93 -9.85 11.08
N HIS A 198 -3.93 -8.96 11.00
CA HIS A 198 -4.32 -8.31 9.76
C HIS A 198 -3.71 -6.91 9.59
N ALA A 199 -3.40 -6.55 8.34
CA ALA A 199 -2.89 -5.24 7.99
C ALA A 199 -3.99 -4.35 7.37
N TYR A 200 -4.07 -3.13 7.88
CA TYR A 200 -5.02 -2.08 7.53
C TYR A 200 -4.29 -0.95 6.80
N SER A 201 -4.96 -0.25 5.88
CA SER A 201 -4.40 0.93 5.23
C SER A 201 -4.68 2.17 6.05
N VAL A 202 -3.68 3.00 6.34
CA VAL A 202 -3.89 4.33 6.93
C VAL A 202 -4.16 5.30 5.79
N ILE A 203 -5.36 5.89 5.78
CA ILE A 203 -5.85 6.72 4.68
C ILE A 203 -5.58 8.20 4.94
N THR A 204 -5.91 8.69 6.14
CA THR A 204 -5.74 10.10 6.53
C THR A 204 -5.36 10.23 8.00
N ALA A 205 -4.67 11.32 8.34
CA ALA A 205 -4.31 11.68 9.70
C ALA A 205 -4.62 13.16 9.95
N GLU A 206 -5.53 13.44 10.88
CA GLU A 206 -6.02 14.80 11.13
C GLU A 206 -6.08 15.13 12.63
N GLU A 207 -6.03 16.43 12.92
CA GLU A 207 -6.11 16.95 14.28
C GLU A 207 -7.38 17.79 14.43
N ALA A 208 -8.16 17.53 15.47
CA ALA A 208 -9.39 18.25 15.76
C ALA A 208 -9.60 18.31 17.27
N ASP A 209 -9.95 19.49 17.79
CA ASP A 209 -10.24 19.72 19.22
C ASP A 209 -9.13 19.18 20.16
N ASP A 210 -7.87 19.52 19.83
CA ASP A 210 -6.64 19.06 20.51
C ASP A 210 -6.44 17.53 20.56
N LYS A 211 -7.21 16.79 19.76
CA LYS A 211 -7.10 15.34 19.60
C LYS A 211 -6.57 14.98 18.22
N LYS A 212 -5.98 13.79 18.15
CA LYS A 212 -5.35 13.23 16.95
C LYS A 212 -6.17 12.05 16.47
N PHE A 213 -6.50 12.05 15.19
CA PHE A 213 -7.35 11.06 14.56
C PHE A 213 -6.67 10.43 13.36
N LEU A 214 -6.88 9.13 13.20
CA LEU A 214 -6.50 8.39 12.00
C LEU A 214 -7.77 7.81 11.36
N ARG A 215 -7.83 7.85 10.04
CA ARG A 215 -8.79 7.05 9.27
C ARG A 215 -8.07 5.84 8.72
N LEU A 216 -8.53 4.65 9.08
CA LEU A 216 -8.00 3.39 8.56
C LEU A 216 -9.02 2.73 7.66
N ARG A 217 -8.57 1.77 6.85
CA ARG A 217 -9.43 0.93 6.02
C ARG A 217 -9.01 -0.52 6.11
N ASN A 218 -9.99 -1.39 6.35
CA ASN A 218 -9.81 -2.83 6.20
C ASN A 218 -9.86 -3.19 4.69
N PRO A 219 -8.82 -3.83 4.14
CA PRO A 219 -8.82 -4.41 2.80
C PRO A 219 -10.03 -5.26 2.45
N TRP A 220 -10.61 -5.99 3.42
CA TRP A 220 -11.76 -6.87 3.20
C TRP A 220 -13.09 -6.13 3.07
N GLY A 221 -13.11 -4.80 3.28
CA GLY A 221 -14.35 -4.00 3.25
C GLY A 221 -15.36 -4.35 4.35
N THR A 222 -14.94 -5.15 5.33
CA THR A 222 -15.74 -5.65 6.46
C THR A 222 -14.92 -5.57 7.74
N PHE A 223 -15.51 -5.85 8.91
CA PHE A 223 -14.85 -5.75 10.23
C PHE A 223 -14.31 -4.34 10.52
N GLU A 224 -15.24 -3.44 10.80
CA GLU A 224 -14.97 -2.05 11.19
C GLU A 224 -14.82 -1.93 12.71
N TRP A 225 -14.10 -0.89 13.12
CA TRP A 225 -13.95 -0.50 14.52
C TRP A 225 -15.31 -0.27 15.19
N THR A 226 -15.50 -0.84 16.39
CA THR A 226 -16.75 -0.69 17.15
C THR A 226 -16.62 0.21 18.39
N GLY A 227 -15.45 0.83 18.60
CA GLY A 227 -15.18 1.66 19.77
C GLY A 227 -15.55 3.14 19.59
N PRO A 228 -14.95 4.04 20.39
CA PRO A 228 -15.10 5.49 20.24
C PRO A 228 -14.81 5.95 18.81
N TRP A 229 -15.64 6.86 18.28
CA TRP A 229 -15.52 7.38 16.90
C TRP A 229 -15.72 6.36 15.78
N SER A 230 -16.22 5.16 16.09
CA SER A 230 -16.79 4.26 15.10
C SER A 230 -17.96 4.90 14.35
N ASP A 231 -18.34 4.34 13.21
CA ASP A 231 -19.40 4.85 12.36
C ASP A 231 -20.76 5.00 13.05
N LYS A 232 -21.01 4.16 14.08
CA LYS A 232 -22.23 4.17 14.90
C LYS A 232 -22.06 4.90 16.22
N SER A 233 -20.92 5.55 16.45
CA SER A 233 -20.60 6.17 17.74
C SER A 233 -21.45 7.43 17.96
N PRO A 234 -22.10 7.58 19.13
CA PRO A 234 -22.83 8.81 19.46
C PRO A 234 -21.91 10.01 19.67
N LEU A 235 -20.59 9.80 19.78
CA LEU A 235 -19.59 10.86 19.94
C LEU A 235 -19.58 11.85 18.77
N TRP A 236 -19.95 11.41 17.57
CA TRP A 236 -20.03 12.29 16.40
C TRP A 236 -21.05 13.40 16.58
N ASP A 237 -22.23 13.07 17.11
CA ASP A 237 -23.31 14.04 17.31
C ASP A 237 -23.07 14.92 18.54
N GLN A 238 -22.35 14.40 19.53
CA GLN A 238 -21.91 15.18 20.70
C GLN A 238 -20.80 16.19 20.35
N ASN A 239 -20.04 15.95 19.28
CA ASN A 239 -18.87 16.75 18.90
C ASN A 239 -18.96 17.23 17.44
N PRO A 240 -19.88 18.16 17.12
CA PRO A 240 -20.11 18.61 15.75
C PRO A 240 -18.88 19.30 15.13
N LYS A 241 -18.03 19.93 15.94
CA LYS A 241 -16.76 20.53 15.48
C LYS A 241 -15.79 19.49 14.92
N VAL A 242 -15.63 18.36 15.62
CA VAL A 242 -14.77 17.25 15.19
C VAL A 242 -15.37 16.59 13.96
N LYS A 243 -16.69 16.35 13.95
CA LYS A 243 -17.42 15.79 12.80
C LYS A 243 -17.19 16.61 11.52
N ALA A 244 -17.26 17.94 11.62
CA ALA A 244 -17.00 18.85 10.49
C ALA A 244 -15.53 18.88 10.08
N ALA A 245 -14.59 18.92 11.04
CA ALA A 245 -13.16 18.96 10.76
C ALA A 245 -12.65 17.69 10.05
N LEU A 246 -13.22 16.53 10.38
CA LEU A 246 -12.86 15.23 9.81
C LEU A 246 -13.66 14.88 8.53
N ASP A 247 -14.59 15.75 8.09
CA ASP A 247 -15.56 15.47 7.01
C ASP A 247 -16.20 14.08 7.17
N PHE A 248 -16.63 13.75 8.40
CA PHE A 248 -17.15 12.42 8.70
C PHE A 248 -18.46 12.16 7.96
N LYS A 249 -18.48 11.06 7.20
CA LYS A 249 -19.64 10.53 6.49
C LYS A 249 -19.72 9.04 6.81
N PRO A 250 -20.81 8.56 7.42
CA PRO A 250 -20.95 7.14 7.71
C PRO A 250 -20.98 6.36 6.39
N ASN A 251 -20.13 5.35 6.27
CA ASN A 251 -20.06 4.51 5.09
C ASN A 251 -19.58 3.11 5.45
N SER A 252 -20.30 2.08 5.01
CA SER A 252 -19.90 0.70 5.27
C SER A 252 -18.98 0.19 4.16
N ASP A 253 -17.78 0.77 4.07
CA ASP A 253 -16.75 0.42 3.10
C ASP A 253 -15.49 -0.19 3.73
N GLY A 254 -15.58 -0.55 5.03
CA GLY A 254 -14.46 -1.02 5.83
C GLY A 254 -13.54 0.09 6.31
N SER A 255 -13.84 1.36 6.01
CA SER A 255 -13.11 2.50 6.56
C SER A 255 -13.73 3.00 7.85
N PHE A 256 -12.89 3.44 8.78
CA PHE A 256 -13.34 3.93 10.08
C PHE A 256 -12.34 4.94 10.64
N TRP A 257 -12.84 5.83 11.49
CA TRP A 257 -12.01 6.74 12.27
C TRP A 257 -11.70 6.15 13.64
N MET A 258 -10.52 6.46 14.14
CA MET A 258 -10.14 6.19 15.53
C MET A 258 -9.25 7.28 16.08
N GLU A 259 -9.30 7.47 17.40
CA GLU A 259 -8.37 8.36 18.09
C GLU A 259 -6.98 7.72 18.17
N TRP A 260 -5.93 8.53 18.20
CA TRP A 260 -4.54 8.07 18.31
C TRP A 260 -4.29 7.20 19.55
N THR A 261 -4.96 7.51 20.67
CA THR A 261 -4.87 6.76 21.93
C THR A 261 -5.39 5.32 21.78
N ASP A 262 -6.50 5.14 21.05
CA ASP A 262 -7.05 3.84 20.69
C ASP A 262 -6.13 3.15 19.65
N PHE A 263 -5.61 3.89 18.68
CA PHE A 263 -4.70 3.34 17.67
C PHE A 263 -3.47 2.66 18.32
N VAL A 264 -2.79 3.36 19.24
CA VAL A 264 -1.62 2.83 19.97
C VAL A 264 -1.98 1.63 20.85
N SER A 265 -3.24 1.53 21.30
CA SER A 265 -3.72 0.40 22.09
C SER A 265 -3.90 -0.87 21.24
N HIS A 266 -4.36 -0.72 19.99
CA HIS A 266 -4.68 -1.83 19.10
C HIS A 266 -3.58 -2.19 18.11
N PHE A 267 -2.84 -1.20 17.60
CA PHE A 267 -1.80 -1.35 16.59
C PHE A 267 -0.42 -1.13 17.20
N ASN A 268 0.58 -1.84 16.68
CA ASN A 268 1.96 -1.69 17.15
C ASN A 268 3.00 -1.69 16.02
N THR A 269 2.57 -1.90 14.78
CA THR A 269 3.44 -1.92 13.61
C THR A 269 2.88 -1.01 12.54
N LEU A 270 3.76 -0.18 11.98
CA LEU A 270 3.48 0.68 10.85
C LEU A 270 4.51 0.40 9.76
N GLU A 271 4.08 0.34 8.52
CA GLU A 271 4.95 0.10 7.37
C GLU A 271 4.69 1.19 6.34
N PHE A 272 5.72 1.96 6.05
CA PHE A 272 5.68 3.10 5.17
C PHE A 272 6.29 2.70 3.84
N CYS A 273 5.60 3.03 2.76
CA CYS A 273 6.12 3.07 1.41
C CYS A 273 6.21 4.55 1.01
N CYS A 274 7.41 5.10 1.18
CA CYS A 274 7.71 6.50 0.94
C CYS A 274 7.82 6.75 -0.56
N ARG A 275 6.88 7.53 -1.08
CA ARG A 275 6.86 7.87 -2.50
C ARG A 275 7.76 9.07 -2.73
N SER A 276 8.85 8.86 -3.46
CA SER A 276 9.56 9.99 -4.06
C SER A 276 8.74 10.43 -5.26
N THR A 277 8.11 11.60 -5.26
CA THR A 277 7.43 12.11 -6.48
C THR A 277 8.44 12.66 -7.50
N GLY A 278 9.59 11.99 -7.64
CA GLY A 278 10.63 12.31 -8.61
C GLY A 278 10.27 11.88 -10.03
N PHE A 279 10.97 12.46 -11.01
CA PHE A 279 10.83 12.14 -12.43
C PHE A 279 10.99 10.63 -12.75
N ASP A 280 11.63 9.85 -11.87
CA ASP A 280 11.81 8.41 -12.00
C ASP A 280 10.51 7.59 -11.96
N HIS A 281 9.40 8.17 -11.46
CA HIS A 281 8.08 7.53 -11.43
C HIS A 281 7.21 7.86 -12.65
N ILE A 282 7.70 8.71 -13.56
CA ILE A 282 7.11 8.87 -14.89
C ILE A 282 7.54 7.65 -15.70
N VAL A 283 6.68 6.62 -15.69
CA VAL A 283 6.84 5.48 -16.57
C VAL A 283 6.54 5.95 -17.99
N ILE A 284 7.59 6.18 -18.76
CA ILE A 284 7.50 6.18 -20.22
C ILE A 284 7.23 4.72 -20.60
N ASP A 285 6.15 4.44 -21.31
CA ASP A 285 5.92 3.11 -21.89
C ASP A 285 7.06 2.82 -22.87
N ILE A 286 8.02 1.98 -22.45
CA ILE A 286 9.14 1.59 -23.31
C ILE A 286 8.65 0.42 -24.15
N HIS A 287 8.44 0.67 -25.44
CA HIS A 287 8.10 -0.37 -26.40
C HIS A 287 9.35 -1.22 -26.71
N GLU A 288 9.61 -2.23 -25.88
CA GLU A 288 10.75 -3.14 -26.01
C GLU A 288 10.73 -3.97 -27.31
N GLU A 289 9.57 -4.03 -27.99
CA GLU A 289 9.42 -4.58 -29.34
C GLU A 289 10.15 -3.76 -30.42
N HIS A 290 10.60 -2.55 -30.08
CA HIS A 290 11.38 -1.67 -30.94
C HIS A 290 12.80 -1.48 -30.39
N PRO A 291 13.77 -2.33 -30.82
CA PRO A 291 15.10 -2.41 -30.22
C PRO A 291 15.93 -1.12 -30.27
N CYS A 292 15.61 -0.18 -31.16
CA CYS A 292 16.37 1.07 -31.33
C CYS A 292 15.60 2.34 -30.94
N CYS A 293 14.27 2.30 -30.90
CA CYS A 293 13.44 3.51 -30.80
C CYS A 293 12.29 3.42 -29.80
N GLY A 294 12.13 2.30 -29.08
CA GLY A 294 11.09 2.11 -28.06
C GLY A 294 10.96 3.26 -27.05
N PRO A 295 12.08 3.77 -26.47
CA PRO A 295 12.03 4.92 -25.56
C PRO A 295 11.59 6.23 -26.22
N CYS A 296 12.01 6.47 -27.47
CA CYS A 296 11.63 7.66 -28.22
C CYS A 296 10.16 7.63 -28.63
N TYR A 297 9.67 6.45 -29.00
CA TYR A 297 8.27 6.23 -29.36
C TYR A 297 7.35 6.47 -28.15
N GLY A 298 7.65 5.87 -27.00
CA GLY A 298 6.87 6.09 -25.77
C GLY A 298 6.85 7.55 -25.32
N CYS A 299 7.96 8.27 -25.49
CA CYS A 299 8.04 9.70 -25.18
C CYS A 299 7.13 10.54 -26.10
N LEU A 300 7.16 10.26 -27.42
CA LEU A 300 6.32 10.95 -28.40
C LEU A 300 4.83 10.68 -28.18
N GLU A 301 4.46 9.43 -27.88
CA GLU A 301 3.08 9.06 -27.58
C GLU A 301 2.58 9.75 -26.30
N GLY A 302 3.39 9.75 -25.23
CA GLY A 302 3.07 10.42 -23.97
C GLY A 302 2.89 11.94 -24.14
N CYS A 303 3.79 12.59 -24.87
CA CYS A 303 3.69 14.02 -25.19
C CYS A 303 2.44 14.33 -26.03
N PHE A 304 2.15 13.49 -27.03
CA PHE A 304 0.97 13.65 -27.87
C PHE A 304 -0.33 13.52 -27.08
N ARG A 305 -0.48 12.47 -26.24
CA ARG A 305 -1.65 12.30 -25.38
C ARG A 305 -1.82 13.48 -24.41
N TYR A 306 -0.74 13.95 -23.79
CA TYR A 306 -0.82 15.09 -22.88
C TYR A 306 -1.22 16.39 -23.58
N TRP A 307 -0.63 16.70 -24.72
CA TRP A 307 -0.91 17.94 -25.46
C TRP A 307 -2.26 17.93 -26.17
N CYS A 308 -2.65 16.80 -26.78
CA CYS A 308 -3.88 16.70 -27.58
C CYS A 308 -5.10 16.29 -26.74
N CYS A 309 -4.94 15.44 -25.72
CA CYS A 309 -6.07 14.86 -25.00
C CYS A 309 -6.29 15.45 -23.59
N CYS A 310 -5.23 15.96 -22.94
CA CYS A 310 -5.29 16.43 -21.55
C CYS A 310 -5.25 17.97 -21.40
N LEU A 311 -5.61 18.72 -22.45
CA LEU A 311 -5.60 20.20 -22.47
C LEU A 311 -4.21 20.82 -22.16
N GLY A 312 -3.12 20.10 -22.40
CA GLY A 312 -1.77 20.48 -21.98
C GLY A 312 -1.33 21.87 -22.45
N PHE A 313 -1.67 22.27 -23.68
CA PHE A 313 -1.34 23.59 -24.21
C PHE A 313 -2.07 24.73 -23.47
N LYS A 314 -3.33 24.49 -23.09
CA LYS A 314 -4.17 25.48 -22.37
C LYS A 314 -3.72 25.67 -20.92
N ALA A 315 -3.20 24.60 -20.29
CA ALA A 315 -2.67 24.63 -18.93
C ALA A 315 -1.32 25.36 -18.83
N LEU A 316 -0.49 25.29 -19.88
CA LEU A 316 0.82 25.96 -19.93
C LEU A 316 0.70 27.46 -20.21
N CYS A 317 -0.19 27.85 -21.13
CA CYS A 317 -0.32 29.24 -21.56
C CYS A 317 -1.24 30.09 -20.66
N CYS A 318 -2.20 29.49 -19.96
CA CYS A 318 -3.18 30.21 -19.14
C CYS A 318 -3.07 29.78 -17.67
N GLY A 319 -2.04 30.26 -16.96
CA GLY A 319 -1.71 29.91 -15.58
C GLY A 319 -2.93 29.70 -14.65
N ARG A 320 -2.87 28.63 -13.85
CA ARG A 320 -3.98 28.12 -13.02
C ARG A 320 -4.54 29.16 -12.04
N LYS A 321 -5.78 29.63 -12.25
CA LYS A 321 -6.64 30.09 -11.14
C LYS A 321 -7.48 28.90 -10.66
N VAL A 322 -7.03 28.24 -9.59
CA VAL A 322 -7.62 27.04 -9.00
C VAL A 322 -8.86 27.42 -8.18
N TYR A 323 -10.03 27.57 -8.80
CA TYR A 323 -11.30 27.63 -8.04
C TYR A 323 -12.49 26.89 -8.67
N ARG A 324 -12.42 26.47 -9.93
CA ARG A 324 -13.43 25.59 -10.54
C ARG A 324 -12.79 24.65 -11.55
N PHE A 325 -12.32 23.49 -11.08
CA PHE A 325 -11.99 22.41 -11.99
C PHE A 325 -13.26 21.61 -12.28
N GLN A 326 -13.93 21.89 -13.40
CA GLN A 326 -14.89 20.95 -13.96
C GLN A 326 -14.09 19.89 -14.72
N ARG A 327 -14.27 18.61 -14.35
CA ARG A 327 -13.67 17.47 -15.06
C ARG A 327 -13.94 17.61 -16.57
N PRO A 328 -12.96 17.33 -17.45
CA PRO A 328 -13.23 17.28 -18.88
C PRO A 328 -14.32 16.22 -19.17
N PRO A 329 -15.14 16.43 -20.22
CA PRO A 329 -16.22 15.50 -20.56
C PRO A 329 -15.67 14.08 -20.77
N LYS A 330 -16.45 13.08 -20.34
CA LYS A 330 -16.10 11.66 -20.48
C LYS A 330 -15.75 11.36 -21.94
N GLY A 331 -14.56 10.79 -22.17
CA GLY A 331 -14.12 10.34 -23.50
C GLY A 331 -12.75 10.86 -23.96
N CYS A 332 -12.15 11.87 -23.31
CA CYS A 332 -10.83 12.38 -23.76
C CYS A 332 -9.64 11.49 -23.36
N CYS A 333 -9.77 10.66 -22.34
CA CYS A 333 -8.86 9.55 -22.05
C CYS A 333 -9.66 8.26 -22.16
N GLY A 334 -9.46 7.50 -23.24
CA GLY A 334 -10.16 6.25 -23.52
C GLY A 334 -9.75 5.09 -22.59
N CYS A 335 -9.80 5.28 -21.27
CA CYS A 335 -9.80 4.22 -20.27
C CYS A 335 -10.60 4.71 -19.05
N ILE A 336 -11.94 4.76 -19.15
CA ILE A 336 -12.82 4.67 -17.98
C ILE A 336 -14.05 3.87 -18.39
N ASN A 337 -14.00 2.57 -18.17
CA ASN A 337 -14.99 1.82 -17.42
C ASN A 337 -14.30 0.63 -16.79
#